data_AF-A0A424MER0-F1
#
_entry.id   AF-A0A424MER0-F1
#
_cell.length_a   1.000
_cell.length_b   1.000
_cell.length_c   1.000
_cell.angle_alpha   90.00
_cell.angle_beta   90.00
_cell.angle_gamma   90.00
#
_symmetry.space_group_name_H-M   'P 1'
#
loop_
_entity.id
_entity.type
_entity.pdbx_description
1 polymer ?
#
loop_
_entity_poly.entity_id
_entity_poly.type
_entity_poly.pdbx_seq_one_letter_code
_entity_poly.pdbx_strand_id
1 'polypeptide(L)'
;MTKPVIIDGRDFETAMTKHWINNLNNVPNDSLRKLWRTMGDTYAEAIQNTFNQDSNDKEFTSTWSVLQLPTGTGKSQGAALYAAMLAVESFRSKNPSCVLIVVRQKKQCKELCDAVRKAIVEISDDLELGTLCDYHHSDHQLSSTERKSKYVLICTHAAYVGSVSSVELTPDRFGSFTHYSPND
;
A
#
# COMPACT_ATOMS: atom_id res chain seq x y z
N MET A 1 -0.75 19.79 -10.62
CA MET A 1 -0.75 18.56 -9.80
C MET A 1 0.37 17.66 -10.32
N THR A 2 1.25 17.13 -9.45
CA THR A 2 2.30 16.18 -9.87
C THR A 2 1.64 14.86 -10.23
N LYS A 3 1.94 14.30 -11.41
CA LYS A 3 1.40 13.00 -11.87
C LYS A 3 1.67 11.92 -10.81
N PRO A 4 0.75 11.01 -10.47
CA PRO A 4 0.98 10.02 -9.41
C PRO A 4 2.08 9.04 -9.80
N VAL A 5 2.75 8.47 -8.80
CA VAL A 5 3.65 7.33 -9.05
C VAL A 5 2.81 6.11 -9.35
N ILE A 6 3.17 5.40 -10.42
CA ILE A 6 2.51 4.18 -10.87
C ILE A 6 3.56 3.12 -11.07
N ILE A 7 3.30 1.92 -10.55
CA ILE A 7 4.10 0.72 -10.83
C ILE A 7 3.39 -0.05 -11.96
N ASP A 8 4.09 -0.27 -13.07
CA ASP A 8 3.56 -1.07 -14.19
C ASP A 8 3.34 -2.53 -13.76
N GLY A 9 2.27 -3.16 -14.24
CA GLY A 9 1.95 -4.54 -13.87
C GLY A 9 3.03 -5.54 -14.28
N ARG A 10 3.78 -5.30 -15.35
CA ARG A 10 4.92 -6.16 -15.77
C ARG A 10 6.14 -5.97 -14.87
N ASP A 11 6.38 -4.74 -14.42
CA ASP A 11 7.45 -4.47 -13.46
C ASP A 11 7.13 -5.17 -12.13
N PHE A 12 5.87 -5.11 -11.70
CA PHE A 12 5.40 -5.83 -10.52
C PHE A 12 5.46 -7.35 -10.69
N GLU A 13 5.03 -7.90 -11.83
CA GLU A 13 5.17 -9.33 -12.16
C GLU A 13 6.64 -9.78 -12.07
N THR A 14 7.55 -8.97 -12.62
CA THR A 14 8.99 -9.25 -12.61
C THR A 14 9.55 -9.24 -11.19
N ALA A 15 9.21 -8.24 -10.40
CA ALA A 15 9.63 -8.14 -9.00
C ALA A 15 9.07 -9.32 -8.18
N MET A 16 7.79 -9.64 -8.35
CA MET A 16 7.13 -10.73 -7.64
C MET A 16 7.72 -12.08 -8.02
N THR A 17 8.06 -12.29 -9.29
CA THR A 17 8.75 -13.50 -9.76
C THR A 17 10.11 -13.66 -9.07
N LYS A 18 10.90 -12.60 -8.98
CA LYS A 18 12.19 -12.62 -8.28
C LYS A 18 12.01 -12.93 -6.79
N HIS A 19 11.09 -12.25 -6.12
CA HIS A 19 10.81 -12.48 -4.70
C HIS A 19 10.32 -13.92 -4.44
N TRP A 20 9.46 -14.45 -5.31
CA TRP A 20 8.92 -15.81 -5.19
C TRP A 20 10.02 -16.88 -5.27
N ILE A 21 10.99 -16.70 -6.15
CA ILE A 21 12.10 -17.63 -6.35
C ILE A 21 13.14 -17.45 -5.24
N ASN A 22 13.60 -16.23 -5.01
CA ASN A 22 14.77 -15.99 -4.19
C ASN A 22 14.48 -15.99 -2.68
N ASN A 23 13.27 -15.59 -2.28
CA ASN A 23 12.93 -15.35 -0.87
C ASN A 23 12.01 -16.44 -0.32
N LEU A 24 11.20 -17.04 -1.19
CA LEU A 24 10.26 -18.10 -0.82
C LEU A 24 10.67 -19.49 -1.37
N ASN A 25 11.75 -19.56 -2.16
CA ASN A 25 12.28 -20.79 -2.76
C ASN A 25 11.23 -21.60 -3.53
N ASN A 26 10.35 -20.89 -4.26
CA ASN A 26 9.25 -21.48 -5.01
C ASN A 26 9.46 -21.34 -6.52
N VAL A 27 8.74 -22.16 -7.30
CA VAL A 27 8.75 -22.08 -8.76
C VAL A 27 7.45 -21.45 -9.28
N PRO A 28 7.48 -20.25 -9.86
CA PRO A 28 6.31 -19.63 -10.43
C PRO A 28 5.92 -20.27 -11.77
N ASN A 29 4.62 -20.51 -11.94
CA ASN A 29 4.04 -20.90 -13.23
C ASN A 29 3.42 -19.68 -13.95
N ASP A 30 3.06 -19.85 -15.21
CA ASP A 30 2.60 -18.73 -16.04
C ASP A 30 1.24 -18.18 -15.61
N SER A 31 0.36 -19.03 -15.08
CA SER A 31 -0.92 -18.58 -14.53
C SER A 31 -0.72 -17.68 -13.31
N LEU A 32 0.25 -18.01 -12.46
CA LEU A 32 0.59 -17.22 -11.28
C LEU A 32 1.25 -15.89 -11.66
N ARG A 33 2.14 -15.89 -12.65
CA ARG A 33 2.72 -14.67 -13.23
C ARG A 33 1.67 -13.73 -13.80
N LYS A 34 0.76 -14.26 -14.62
CA LYS A 34 -0.39 -13.49 -15.16
C LYS A 34 -1.25 -12.91 -14.04
N LEU A 35 -1.51 -13.68 -12.98
CA LEU A 35 -2.27 -13.21 -11.83
C LEU A 35 -1.58 -12.03 -11.14
N TRP A 36 -0.27 -12.11 -10.92
CA TRP A 36 0.49 -11.00 -10.33
C TRP A 36 0.46 -9.76 -11.22
N ARG A 37 0.60 -9.92 -12.55
CA ARG A 37 0.42 -8.82 -13.48
C ARG A 37 -0.94 -8.16 -13.34
N THR A 38 -2.02 -8.95 -13.32
CA THR A 38 -3.38 -8.43 -13.08
C THR A 38 -3.49 -7.67 -11.77
N MET A 39 -2.88 -8.16 -10.68
CA MET A 39 -2.85 -7.43 -9.41
C MET A 39 -2.18 -6.06 -9.56
N GLY A 40 -0.99 -6.01 -10.18
CA GLY A 40 -0.26 -4.77 -10.40
C GLY A 40 -1.02 -3.78 -11.28
N ASP A 41 -1.60 -4.25 -12.37
CA ASP A 41 -2.44 -3.45 -13.28
C ASP A 41 -3.66 -2.88 -12.53
N THR A 42 -4.35 -3.69 -11.72
CA THR A 42 -5.49 -3.21 -10.93
C THR A 42 -5.09 -2.15 -9.90
N TYR A 43 -3.95 -2.30 -9.23
CA TYR A 43 -3.45 -1.26 -8.33
C TYR A 43 -3.11 0.04 -9.06
N ALA A 44 -2.43 -0.07 -10.22
CA ALA A 44 -2.09 1.07 -11.05
C ALA A 44 -3.34 1.82 -11.56
N GLU A 45 -4.33 1.09 -12.05
CA GLU A 45 -5.62 1.64 -12.51
C GLU A 45 -6.35 2.35 -11.37
N ALA A 46 -6.41 1.75 -10.18
CA ALA A 46 -7.04 2.37 -9.02
C ALA A 46 -6.40 3.73 -8.68
N ILE A 47 -5.06 3.81 -8.64
CA ILE A 47 -4.34 5.06 -8.37
C ILE A 47 -4.61 6.10 -9.45
N GLN A 48 -4.58 5.71 -10.73
CA GLN A 48 -4.83 6.63 -11.85
C GLN A 48 -6.26 7.15 -11.85
N ASN A 49 -7.24 6.29 -11.61
CA ASN A 49 -8.65 6.67 -11.58
C ASN A 49 -8.93 7.69 -10.47
N THR A 50 -8.40 7.45 -9.27
CA THR A 50 -8.51 8.40 -8.16
C THR A 50 -7.87 9.75 -8.50
N PHE A 51 -6.67 9.77 -9.08
CA PHE A 51 -6.00 11.01 -9.46
C PHE A 51 -6.76 11.80 -10.54
N ASN A 52 -7.29 11.11 -11.55
CA ASN A 52 -8.04 11.73 -12.63
C ASN A 52 -9.38 12.31 -12.16
N GLN A 53 -10.03 11.71 -11.15
CA GLN A 53 -11.27 12.24 -10.58
C GLN A 53 -11.03 13.51 -9.75
N ASP A 54 -10.00 13.51 -8.90
CA ASP A 54 -9.61 14.66 -8.05
C ASP A 54 -9.26 15.90 -8.90
N SER A 55 -8.80 15.69 -10.13
CA SER A 55 -8.42 16.76 -11.06
C SER A 55 -9.59 17.47 -11.75
N ASN A 56 -10.82 16.93 -11.68
CA ASN A 56 -11.93 17.31 -12.57
C ASN A 56 -13.13 17.98 -11.87
N ASP A 57 -13.02 18.40 -10.60
CA ASP A 57 -14.10 19.07 -9.80
C ASP A 57 -15.46 18.34 -9.84
N LYS A 58 -15.45 17.04 -10.16
CA LYS A 58 -16.64 16.18 -10.11
C LYS A 58 -16.63 15.44 -8.79
N GLU A 59 -17.83 15.30 -8.22
CA GLU A 59 -18.13 14.52 -7.02
C GLU A 59 -17.28 13.24 -6.97
N PHE A 60 -16.41 13.14 -5.95
CA PHE A 60 -15.41 12.09 -5.84
C PHE A 60 -16.11 10.73 -5.70
N THR A 61 -16.12 9.94 -6.77
CA THR A 61 -16.75 8.62 -6.79
C THR A 61 -15.66 7.56 -6.66
N SER A 62 -15.27 7.28 -5.40
CA SER A 62 -14.33 6.20 -5.06
C SER A 62 -14.81 4.87 -5.65
N THR A 63 -14.16 4.41 -6.72
CA THR A 63 -14.42 3.08 -7.30
C THR A 63 -13.62 2.03 -6.54
N TRP A 64 -14.31 1.23 -5.73
CA TRP A 64 -13.70 0.09 -5.06
C TRP A 64 -13.42 -1.02 -6.05
N SER A 65 -12.15 -1.45 -6.12
CA SER A 65 -11.75 -2.61 -6.90
C SER A 65 -11.60 -3.83 -6.00
N VAL A 66 -12.29 -4.93 -6.33
CA VAL A 66 -12.23 -6.18 -5.56
C VAL A 66 -11.45 -7.23 -6.34
N LEU A 67 -10.27 -7.58 -5.83
CA LEU A 67 -9.43 -8.65 -6.36
C LEU A 67 -9.68 -9.98 -5.62
N GLN A 68 -10.44 -10.88 -6.24
CA GLN A 68 -10.65 -12.24 -5.72
C GLN A 68 -9.54 -13.17 -6.20
N LEU A 69 -8.45 -13.25 -5.44
CA LEU A 69 -7.34 -14.14 -5.78
C LEU A 69 -7.46 -15.44 -4.97
N PRO A 70 -7.15 -16.62 -5.54
CA PRO A 70 -7.16 -17.88 -4.81
C PRO A 70 -6.26 -17.86 -3.56
N THR A 71 -6.53 -18.71 -2.57
CA THR A 71 -5.61 -18.91 -1.44
C THR A 71 -4.28 -19.48 -1.94
N GLY A 72 -3.17 -19.16 -1.26
CA GLY A 72 -1.84 -19.64 -1.65
C GLY A 72 -1.17 -18.90 -2.82
N THR A 73 -1.82 -17.94 -3.48
CA THR A 73 -1.23 -17.19 -4.62
C THR A 73 -0.32 -16.03 -4.23
N GLY A 74 -0.01 -15.90 -2.94
CA GLY A 74 0.87 -14.85 -2.45
C GLY A 74 0.22 -13.48 -2.25
N LYS A 75 -1.12 -13.39 -2.14
CA LYS A 75 -1.85 -12.10 -1.95
C LYS A 75 -1.17 -11.11 -1.01
N SER A 76 -0.90 -11.52 0.24
CA SER A 76 -0.30 -10.64 1.25
C SER A 76 1.14 -10.27 0.92
N GLN A 77 1.91 -11.21 0.36
CA GLN A 77 3.29 -10.95 -0.09
C GLN A 77 3.30 -9.99 -1.29
N GLY A 78 2.38 -10.17 -2.25
CA GLY A 78 2.23 -9.28 -3.39
C GLY A 78 1.79 -7.87 -2.97
N ALA A 79 0.85 -7.75 -2.02
CA ALA A 79 0.47 -6.44 -1.47
C ALA A 79 1.63 -5.76 -0.76
N ALA A 80 2.42 -6.51 0.03
CA ALA A 80 3.61 -5.97 0.70
C ALA A 80 4.68 -5.50 -0.31
N LEU A 81 4.95 -6.31 -1.33
CA LEU A 81 5.93 -6.00 -2.37
C LEU A 81 5.50 -4.79 -3.20
N TYR A 82 4.23 -4.73 -3.64
CA TYR A 82 3.74 -3.59 -4.39
C TYR A 82 3.82 -2.29 -3.57
N ALA A 83 3.42 -2.35 -2.29
CA ALA A 83 3.51 -1.19 -1.39
C ALA A 83 4.97 -0.74 -1.20
N ALA A 84 5.91 -1.68 -1.10
CA ALA A 84 7.34 -1.37 -1.04
C ALA A 84 7.84 -0.71 -2.34
N MET A 85 7.51 -1.26 -3.51
CA MET A 85 7.88 -0.68 -4.81
C MET A 85 7.35 0.75 -4.97
N LEU A 86 6.06 0.96 -4.67
CA LEU A 86 5.45 2.27 -4.76
C LEU A 86 6.11 3.26 -3.79
N ALA A 87 6.35 2.86 -2.54
CA ALA A 87 6.98 3.72 -1.54
C ALA A 87 8.40 4.15 -1.92
N VAL A 88 9.22 3.22 -2.43
CA VAL A 88 10.59 3.53 -2.87
C VAL A 88 10.56 4.52 -4.02
N GLU A 89 9.71 4.29 -5.02
CA GLU A 89 9.63 5.17 -6.19
C GLU A 89 9.04 6.55 -5.81
N SER A 90 8.02 6.60 -4.96
CA SER A 90 7.47 7.82 -4.38
C SER A 90 8.51 8.62 -3.60
N PHE A 91 9.36 7.95 -2.82
CA PHE A 91 10.44 8.60 -2.09
C PHE A 91 11.48 9.22 -3.04
N ARG A 92 11.96 8.43 -4.02
CA ARG A 92 12.99 8.87 -4.98
C ARG A 92 12.52 10.01 -5.87
N SER A 93 11.29 9.92 -6.37
CA SER A 93 10.68 10.93 -7.22
C SER A 93 10.16 12.15 -6.46
N LYS A 94 10.26 12.15 -5.11
CA LYS A 94 9.71 13.18 -4.22
C LYS A 94 8.22 13.44 -4.47
N ASN A 95 7.49 12.38 -4.84
CA ASN A 95 6.09 12.42 -5.21
C ASN A 95 5.27 11.59 -4.20
N PRO A 96 4.33 12.20 -3.46
CA PRO A 96 3.82 11.61 -2.24
C PRO A 96 2.71 10.56 -2.45
N SER A 97 2.84 9.61 -3.39
CA SER A 97 1.90 8.47 -3.44
C SER A 97 2.15 7.55 -2.24
N CYS A 98 1.11 7.33 -1.43
CA CYS A 98 1.18 6.59 -0.17
C CYS A 98 0.20 5.40 -0.17
N VAL A 99 0.44 4.41 0.68
CA VAL A 99 -0.39 3.21 0.84
C VAL A 99 -0.85 3.07 2.28
N LEU A 100 -2.16 2.95 2.48
CA LEU A 100 -2.76 2.53 3.75
C LEU A 100 -3.20 1.06 3.63
N ILE A 101 -2.71 0.20 4.50
CA ILE A 101 -3.14 -1.20 4.57
C ILE A 101 -3.87 -1.44 5.89
N VAL A 102 -5.15 -1.79 5.81
CA VAL A 102 -5.97 -2.11 6.98
C VAL A 102 -6.07 -3.63 7.14
N VAL A 103 -5.65 -4.13 8.30
CA VAL A 103 -5.72 -5.55 8.67
C VAL A 103 -6.64 -5.77 9.88
N ARG A 104 -7.02 -7.00 10.18
CA ARG A 104 -7.87 -7.28 11.35
C ARG A 104 -7.06 -7.41 12.63
N GLN A 105 -5.98 -8.18 12.61
CA GLN A 105 -5.25 -8.56 13.82
C GLN A 105 -3.95 -7.77 13.99
N LYS A 106 -3.60 -7.47 15.25
CA LYS A 106 -2.33 -6.79 15.59
C LYS A 106 -1.11 -7.54 15.08
N LYS A 107 -1.11 -8.87 15.23
CA LYS A 107 -0.05 -9.74 14.73
C LYS A 107 0.16 -9.59 13.22
N GLN A 108 -0.92 -9.62 12.44
CA GLN A 108 -0.88 -9.41 10.99
C GLN A 108 -0.34 -8.02 10.62
N CYS A 109 -0.65 -7.01 11.43
CA CYS A 109 -0.20 -5.64 11.24
C CYS A 109 1.34 -5.57 11.28
N LYS A 110 1.92 -6.16 12.33
CA LYS A 110 3.37 -6.27 12.48
C LYS A 110 4.00 -7.14 11.39
N GLU A 111 3.48 -8.34 11.16
CA GLU A 111 4.03 -9.27 10.16
C GLU A 111 4.06 -8.67 8.75
N LEU A 112 3.00 -7.96 8.36
CA LEU A 112 2.94 -7.32 7.06
C LEU A 112 3.87 -6.11 6.98
N CYS A 113 4.04 -5.37 8.08
CA CYS A 113 5.00 -4.26 8.12
C CYS A 113 6.43 -4.76 7.99
N ASP A 114 6.78 -5.83 8.69
CA ASP A 114 8.08 -6.48 8.58
C ASP A 114 8.32 -6.98 7.14
N ALA A 115 7.28 -7.52 6.48
CA ALA A 115 7.36 -7.94 5.07
C ALA A 115 7.60 -6.76 4.11
N VAL A 116 6.88 -5.64 4.27
CA VAL A 116 7.08 -4.41 3.46
C VAL A 116 8.49 -3.86 3.67
N ARG A 117 8.92 -3.76 4.93
CA ARG A 117 10.27 -3.28 5.30
C ARG A 117 11.36 -4.13 4.67
N LYS A 118 11.21 -5.45 4.70
CA LYS A 118 12.14 -6.36 4.05
C LYS A 118 12.17 -6.14 2.54
N ALA A 119 11.00 -6.02 1.90
CA ALA A 119 10.91 -5.75 0.46
C ALA A 119 11.54 -4.40 0.07
N ILE A 120 11.42 -3.36 0.91
CA ILE A 120 12.09 -2.06 0.66
C ILE A 120 13.61 -2.24 0.57
N VAL A 121 14.20 -2.95 1.54
CA VAL A 121 15.65 -3.21 1.55
C VAL A 121 16.06 -4.10 0.35
N GLU A 122 15.21 -5.03 -0.07
CA GLU A 122 15.45 -5.85 -1.28
C GLU A 122 15.44 -5.01 -2.59
N ILE A 123 14.70 -3.90 -2.62
CA ILE A 123 14.57 -3.02 -3.80
C ILE A 123 15.60 -1.88 -3.80
N SER A 124 16.06 -1.46 -2.62
CA SER A 124 16.87 -0.25 -2.42
C SER A 124 17.95 -0.47 -1.37
N ASP A 125 19.20 -0.59 -1.81
CA ASP A 125 20.35 -0.82 -0.92
C ASP A 125 20.71 0.41 -0.05
N ASP A 126 20.21 1.59 -0.40
CA ASP A 126 20.48 2.88 0.25
C ASP A 126 19.43 3.27 1.31
N LEU A 127 18.34 2.50 1.45
CA LEU A 127 17.26 2.82 2.37
C LEU A 127 17.30 1.94 3.62
N GLU A 128 17.28 2.59 4.78
CA GLU A 128 17.24 1.89 6.06
C GLU A 128 15.86 1.29 6.38
N LEU A 129 15.87 0.21 7.15
CA LEU A 129 14.67 -0.49 7.58
C LEU A 129 13.77 0.44 8.41
N GLY A 130 12.51 0.59 7.99
CA GLY A 130 11.53 1.42 8.70
C GLY A 130 11.49 2.89 8.28
N THR A 131 12.35 3.32 7.35
CA THR A 131 12.34 4.69 6.81
C THR A 131 10.98 5.03 6.21
N LEU A 132 10.45 4.16 5.34
CA LEU A 132 9.24 4.44 4.56
C LEU A 132 7.98 3.76 5.09
N CYS A 133 8.10 2.79 5.99
CA CYS A 133 6.99 1.96 6.44
C CYS A 133 6.94 1.79 7.96
N ASP A 134 5.75 1.93 8.53
CA ASP A 134 5.48 1.60 9.92
C ASP A 134 4.03 1.13 10.12
N TYR A 135 3.73 0.62 11.30
CA TYR A 135 2.39 0.15 11.66
C TYR A 135 1.81 0.91 12.85
N HIS A 136 0.49 0.86 13.00
CA HIS A 136 -0.22 1.55 14.06
C HIS A 136 -1.37 0.69 14.60
N HIS A 137 -1.36 0.42 15.90
CA HIS A 137 -2.47 -0.21 16.63
C HIS A 137 -2.38 0.12 18.12
N SER A 138 -3.31 -0.36 18.94
CA SER A 138 -3.37 0.05 20.35
C SER A 138 -2.09 -0.17 21.17
N ASP A 139 -1.28 -1.20 20.88
CA ASP A 139 -0.01 -1.45 21.61
C ASP A 139 1.23 -0.79 20.96
N HIS A 140 1.07 -0.14 19.80
CA HIS A 140 2.15 0.52 19.06
C HIS A 140 1.57 1.74 18.37
N GLN A 141 1.62 2.87 19.08
CA GLN A 141 0.97 4.11 18.68
C GLN A 141 1.99 5.09 18.12
N LEU A 142 1.91 5.31 16.82
CA LEU A 142 2.61 6.40 16.16
C LEU A 142 1.93 7.74 16.43
N SER A 143 2.73 8.77 16.68
CA SER A 143 2.30 10.16 16.65
C SER A 143 1.88 10.60 15.24
N SER A 144 1.13 11.70 15.14
CA SER A 144 0.73 12.26 13.85
C SER A 144 1.93 12.64 12.97
N THR A 145 3.03 13.12 13.55
CA THR A 145 4.26 13.45 12.82
C THR A 145 4.93 12.20 12.26
N GLU A 146 5.00 11.13 13.06
CA GLU A 146 5.55 9.84 12.59
C GLU A 146 4.71 9.25 11.47
N ARG A 147 3.37 9.19 11.63
CA ARG A 147 2.46 8.73 10.56
C ARG A 147 2.66 9.54 9.29
N LYS A 148 2.70 10.86 9.42
CA LYS A 148 2.95 11.77 8.30
C LYS A 148 4.23 11.41 7.58
N SER A 149 5.31 11.04 8.26
CA SER A 149 6.59 10.76 7.62
C SER A 149 6.62 9.50 6.74
N LYS A 150 5.63 8.59 6.88
CA LYS A 150 5.63 7.29 6.19
C LYS A 150 4.94 7.33 4.84
N TYR A 151 5.41 6.47 3.94
CA TYR A 151 4.79 6.20 2.64
C TYR A 151 3.89 4.96 2.69
N VAL A 152 4.15 4.03 3.61
CA VAL A 152 3.27 2.89 3.88
C VAL A 152 2.89 2.90 5.35
N LEU A 153 1.59 3.00 5.63
CA LEU A 153 1.05 2.83 6.96
C LEU A 153 0.19 1.57 7.00
N ILE A 154 0.44 0.71 7.98
CA ILE A 154 -0.38 -0.49 8.22
C ILE A 154 -1.10 -0.33 9.54
N CYS A 155 -2.41 -0.53 9.59
CA CYS A 155 -3.15 -0.39 10.83
C CYS A 155 -4.18 -1.49 11.02
N THR A 156 -4.63 -1.68 12.25
CA THR A 156 -5.79 -2.53 12.50
C THR A 156 -7.08 -1.81 12.13
N HIS A 157 -8.11 -2.57 11.75
CA HIS A 157 -9.44 -2.04 11.49
C HIS A 157 -9.98 -1.20 12.67
N ALA A 158 -9.73 -1.63 13.92
CA ALA A 158 -10.12 -0.88 15.10
C ALA A 158 -9.41 0.49 15.18
N ALA A 159 -8.12 0.55 14.86
CA ALA A 159 -7.38 1.81 14.82
C ALA A 159 -7.85 2.71 13.66
N TYR A 160 -8.12 2.13 12.50
CA TYR A 160 -8.69 2.83 11.36
C TYR A 160 -10.04 3.48 11.70
N VAL A 161 -11.01 2.70 12.20
CA VAL A 161 -12.34 3.21 12.59
C VAL A 161 -12.22 4.25 13.70
N GLY A 162 -11.33 4.03 14.67
CA GLY A 162 -11.04 5.00 15.72
C GLY A 162 -10.56 6.33 15.15
N SER A 163 -9.64 6.30 14.17
CA SER A 163 -9.12 7.50 13.50
C SER A 163 -10.14 8.22 12.62
N VAL A 164 -11.00 7.49 11.92
CA VAL A 164 -12.13 8.03 11.14
C VAL A 164 -13.13 8.74 12.06
N SER A 165 -13.35 8.19 13.26
CA SER A 165 -14.30 8.72 14.24
C SER A 165 -13.73 9.91 15.02
N SER A 166 -12.41 9.97 15.21
CA SER A 166 -11.71 11.11 15.77
C SER A 166 -11.47 12.14 14.66
N VAL A 167 -12.47 12.99 14.40
CA VAL A 167 -12.41 14.09 13.43
C VAL A 167 -11.40 15.15 13.91
N GLU A 168 -10.11 14.85 13.90
CA GLU A 168 -9.07 15.87 13.84
C GLU A 168 -8.86 16.21 12.36
N LEU A 169 -9.46 17.33 11.95
CA LEU A 169 -9.33 18.01 10.66
C LEU A 169 -7.88 18.46 10.40
N THR A 170 -6.93 17.54 10.40
CA THR A 170 -5.62 17.81 9.83
C THR A 170 -5.54 17.09 8.49
N PRO A 171 -5.31 17.82 7.39
CA PRO A 171 -5.04 17.22 6.09
C PRO A 171 -3.66 16.58 6.17
N ASP A 172 -3.58 15.42 6.78
CA ASP A 172 -2.40 14.57 6.74
C ASP A 172 -2.47 13.66 5.51
N ARG A 173 -1.34 13.08 5.12
CA ARG A 173 -1.24 12.24 3.91
C ARG A 173 -2.18 11.04 3.93
N PHE A 174 -2.70 10.66 5.10
CA PHE A 174 -3.70 9.62 5.29
C PHE A 174 -5.09 10.15 5.67
N GLY A 175 -5.24 11.46 5.89
CA GLY A 175 -6.47 12.12 6.33
C GLY A 175 -7.62 11.97 5.33
N SER A 176 -7.31 11.87 4.04
CA SER A 176 -8.29 11.55 2.99
C SER A 176 -8.88 10.14 3.12
N PHE A 177 -8.15 9.18 3.69
CA PHE A 177 -8.68 7.85 3.99
C PHE A 177 -9.52 7.83 5.28
N THR A 178 -9.49 8.89 6.09
CA THR A 178 -10.31 9.01 7.30
C THR A 178 -11.60 9.80 7.10
N HIS A 179 -11.84 10.33 5.90
CA HIS A 179 -13.10 10.99 5.56
C HIS A 179 -14.18 9.95 5.23
N TYR A 180 -14.95 9.55 6.25
CA TYR A 180 -16.25 8.92 6.05
C TYR A 180 -17.33 10.00 6.24
N SER A 181 -18.07 10.32 5.17
CA SER A 181 -19.33 11.07 5.26
C SER A 181 -20.48 10.06 5.18
N PRO A 182 -21.13 9.72 6.31
CA PRO A 182 -22.36 8.93 6.28
C PRO A 182 -23.50 9.84 5.85
N ASN A 183 -23.65 10.07 4.55
CA ASN A 183 -24.89 10.54 3.94
C ASN A 183 -24.87 10.10 2.47
N ASP A 184 -25.30 8.86 2.26
CA ASP A 184 -26.12 8.39 1.14
C ASP A 184 -26.85 7.11 1.58
#